data_AF-A0A6N2B3G4-F1
#
_entry.id   AF-A0A6N2B3G4-F1
#
_cell.length_a   1.000
_cell.length_b   1.000
_cell.length_c   1.000
_cell.angle_alpha   90.00
_cell.angle_beta   90.00
_cell.angle_gamma   90.00
#
_symmetry.space_group_name_H-M   'P 1'
#
loop_
_entity.id
_entity.type
_entity.pdbx_description
1 polymer ?
#
loop_
_entity_poly.entity_id
_entity_poly.type
_entity_poly.pdbx_seq_one_letter_code
_entity_poly.pdbx_strand_id
1 'polypeptide(L)'
;MDRQLPFLFLLFLCLLSIFPDLSGSTPLRVSGGHGDRKTKLSVLKLVTGRSSATIDPTRVTQISWRPRAFVYRNFLTDEECDHLITLAKDKLEKSMVADNESGKSVESEVRTSSGMFLSKGQDEVVANVEARIAAWTFLPKENGESIQILHYEHGQKYEPHYDYFHDKVNQELGGHRVATVLMYLSDVEKGGETIFPNSEVINNCMINPFFCYAGDCDAVFSSFFSLINGNLQAKKSQPKGDDWSDCAKNGYAVKPRKGDALLFFSLHLNATTDPLSLHGSCPVIEGEKWSATKWIHVRSFETVFNNECQDQNPSCSQWAVNGECDKNPLYMVGSENSVGHCRKSCKVCS
;
A
#
# COMPACT_ATOMS: atom_id res chain seq x y z
N MET A 1 -52.22 -33.09 35.76
CA MET A 1 -50.89 -33.70 35.66
C MET A 1 -49.97 -32.61 35.10
N ASP A 2 -49.68 -31.60 35.91
CA ASP A 2 -48.50 -31.50 36.79
C ASP A 2 -47.23 -31.23 35.99
N ARG A 3 -46.33 -30.30 36.32
CA ARG A 3 -46.33 -29.07 37.13
C ARG A 3 -44.98 -28.40 36.75
N GLN A 4 -45.00 -27.09 36.55
CA GLN A 4 -43.92 -26.08 36.70
C GLN A 4 -42.44 -26.51 36.74
N LEU A 5 -41.60 -25.80 35.96
CA LEU A 5 -40.28 -25.37 36.42
C LEU A 5 -39.75 -24.13 35.64
N PRO A 6 -39.75 -22.93 36.25
CA PRO A 6 -38.79 -21.85 35.96
C PRO A 6 -37.73 -21.76 37.09
N PHE A 7 -36.71 -20.92 36.91
CA PHE A 7 -35.62 -20.55 37.84
C PHE A 7 -34.38 -21.47 37.89
N LEU A 8 -33.30 -21.02 37.24
CA LEU A 8 -31.94 -21.18 37.78
C LEU A 8 -31.06 -20.00 37.32
N PHE A 9 -31.27 -18.85 37.95
CA PHE A 9 -30.32 -17.74 38.01
C PHE A 9 -30.00 -17.55 39.50
N LEU A 10 -28.73 -17.33 39.83
CA LEU A 10 -28.17 -17.01 41.16
C LEU A 10 -27.98 -18.18 42.14
N LEU A 11 -26.75 -18.70 42.21
CA LEU A 11 -26.01 -18.96 43.47
C LEU A 11 -24.72 -19.74 43.15
N PHE A 12 -23.59 -19.06 42.98
CA PHE A 12 -22.26 -19.61 43.31
C PHE A 12 -21.25 -18.46 43.45
N LEU A 13 -21.57 -17.53 44.36
CA LEU A 13 -20.58 -16.68 45.03
C LEU A 13 -20.72 -16.99 46.52
N CYS A 14 -19.57 -17.11 47.19
CA CYS A 14 -19.36 -17.46 48.60
C CYS A 14 -19.46 -18.95 48.94
N LEU A 15 -18.30 -19.63 48.97
CA LEU A 15 -17.89 -20.57 50.04
C LEU A 15 -16.55 -21.22 49.69
N LEU A 16 -15.44 -20.49 49.77
CA LEU A 16 -14.10 -21.05 50.02
C LEU A 16 -13.24 -19.99 50.74
N SER A 17 -13.65 -19.68 51.96
CA SER A 17 -12.76 -19.22 53.03
C SER A 17 -12.91 -20.24 54.15
N ILE A 18 -11.83 -20.50 54.91
CA ILE A 18 -11.70 -21.45 56.05
C ILE A 18 -11.11 -22.82 55.57
N PHE A 19 -9.81 -23.19 55.71
CA PHE A 19 -8.89 -23.22 56.87
C PHE A 19 -7.42 -23.61 56.43
N PRO A 20 -6.37 -23.69 57.29
CA PRO A 20 -5.10 -22.92 57.18
C PRO A 20 -3.78 -23.72 56.96
N ASP A 21 -2.66 -22.95 56.94
CA ASP A 21 -1.20 -23.20 56.92
C ASP A 21 -0.63 -24.61 57.26
N LEU A 22 0.42 -25.04 56.53
CA LEU A 22 1.80 -25.17 57.07
C LEU A 22 2.88 -25.64 56.06
N SER A 23 4.08 -25.07 56.24
CA SER A 23 5.43 -25.42 55.75
C SER A 23 5.77 -25.03 54.29
N GLY A 24 6.83 -24.27 53.98
CA GLY A 24 8.01 -23.87 54.74
C GLY A 24 9.27 -24.38 54.04
N SER A 25 9.87 -23.56 53.15
CA SER A 25 11.28 -23.72 52.76
C SER A 25 11.96 -22.37 52.57
N THR A 26 13.08 -22.24 53.25
CA THR A 26 13.88 -21.05 53.56
C THR A 26 14.77 -20.57 52.40
N PRO A 27 15.03 -19.27 52.25
CA PRO A 27 16.07 -18.77 51.35
C PRO A 27 17.43 -18.75 52.05
N LEU A 28 18.45 -19.29 51.40
CA LEU A 28 19.84 -19.21 51.85
C LEU A 28 20.38 -17.79 51.65
N ARG A 29 20.83 -17.22 52.77
CA ARG A 29 21.47 -15.91 52.91
C ARG A 29 22.97 -16.09 52.72
N VAL A 30 23.57 -15.40 51.75
CA VAL A 30 25.03 -15.11 51.76
C VAL A 30 25.22 -13.60 51.83
N SER A 31 26.08 -13.22 52.75
CA SER A 31 26.29 -11.90 53.34
C SER A 31 27.07 -10.92 52.47
N GLY A 32 26.59 -9.67 52.52
CA GLY A 32 27.30 -8.38 52.47
C GLY A 32 28.74 -8.32 51.95
N GLY A 33 28.90 -7.62 50.83
CA GLY A 33 30.13 -6.98 50.40
C GLY A 33 29.81 -5.64 49.73
N HIS A 34 30.13 -4.54 50.40
CA HIS A 34 30.01 -3.17 49.94
C HIS A 34 30.79 -2.96 48.62
N GLY A 35 30.15 -2.39 47.59
CA GLY A 35 30.82 -2.13 46.32
C GLY A 35 29.88 -1.48 45.31
N ASP A 36 29.73 -0.17 45.42
CA ASP A 36 29.07 0.69 44.45
C ASP A 36 29.69 0.48 43.05
N ARG A 37 28.92 -0.06 42.11
CA ARG A 37 29.34 -0.17 40.71
C ARG A 37 28.12 -0.05 39.80
N LYS A 38 27.94 1.15 39.24
CA LYS A 38 27.05 1.47 38.13
C LYS A 38 27.25 0.45 36.99
N THR A 39 26.35 -0.51 36.86
CA THR A 39 26.32 -1.40 35.69
C THR A 39 25.71 -0.64 34.53
N LYS A 40 26.58 -0.03 33.73
CA LYS A 40 26.27 0.57 32.42
C LYS A 40 25.72 -0.55 31.53
N LEU A 41 24.41 -0.57 31.30
CA LEU A 41 23.78 -1.48 30.35
C LEU A 41 24.41 -1.21 28.98
N SER A 42 25.26 -2.14 28.54
CA SER A 42 25.93 -2.08 27.25
C SER A 42 24.88 -2.32 26.18
N VAL A 43 24.43 -1.23 25.54
CA VAL A 43 23.76 -1.28 24.25
C VAL A 43 24.72 -1.99 23.30
N LEU A 44 24.44 -3.25 22.98
CA LEU A 44 25.06 -3.96 21.87
C LEU A 44 24.63 -3.21 20.61
N LYS A 45 25.44 -2.21 20.21
CA LYS A 45 25.39 -1.62 18.89
C LYS A 45 25.77 -2.72 17.90
N LEU A 46 24.77 -3.36 17.33
CA LEU A 46 24.93 -4.09 16.09
C LEU A 46 25.27 -3.04 15.02
N VAL A 47 26.55 -2.97 14.65
CA VAL A 47 26.99 -2.16 13.52
C VAL A 47 26.65 -2.95 12.26
N THR A 48 25.52 -2.66 11.63
CA THR A 48 25.22 -3.06 10.26
C THR A 48 25.34 -1.84 9.35
N GLY A 49 26.13 -1.97 8.28
CA GLY A 49 26.48 -0.88 7.38
C GLY A 49 25.26 -0.19 6.75
N ARG A 50 25.11 1.10 7.08
CA ARG A 50 24.77 2.24 6.21
C ARG A 50 23.70 2.06 5.12
N SER A 51 22.44 2.01 5.55
CA SER A 51 21.40 2.99 5.19
C SER A 51 20.24 2.75 6.15
N SER A 52 20.37 3.25 7.39
CA SER A 52 19.22 3.28 8.29
C SER A 52 18.34 4.41 7.79
N ALA A 53 17.45 4.12 6.84
CA ALA A 53 16.44 5.08 6.42
C ALA A 53 15.63 5.46 7.66
N THR A 54 15.97 6.59 8.28
CA THR A 54 15.36 7.05 9.51
C THR A 54 13.96 7.55 9.20
N ILE A 55 12.96 6.82 9.68
CA ILE A 55 11.56 7.21 9.57
C ILE A 55 11.22 8.11 10.76
N ASP A 56 10.69 9.30 10.45
CA ASP A 56 10.17 10.24 11.44
C ASP A 56 8.63 10.14 11.45
N PRO A 57 8.04 9.46 12.43
CA PRO A 57 6.60 9.27 12.50
C PRO A 57 5.82 10.58 12.73
N THR A 58 6.48 11.66 13.19
CA THR A 58 5.81 12.96 13.43
C THR A 58 5.36 13.63 12.13
N ARG A 59 5.96 13.23 11.00
CA ARG A 59 5.61 13.71 9.66
C ARG A 59 4.51 12.88 8.97
N VAL A 60 4.02 11.83 9.63
CA VAL A 60 2.97 10.96 9.10
C VAL A 60 1.59 11.39 9.61
N THR A 61 0.68 11.67 8.69
CA THR A 61 -0.73 11.99 8.98
C THR A 61 -1.61 10.87 8.46
N GLN A 62 -2.47 10.33 9.32
CA GLN A 62 -3.51 9.40 8.91
C GLN A 62 -4.61 10.15 8.15
N ILE A 63 -4.95 9.68 6.94
CA ILE A 63 -6.03 10.23 6.12
C ILE A 63 -7.31 9.44 6.33
N SER A 64 -7.25 8.11 6.25
CA SER A 64 -8.41 7.24 6.44
C SER A 64 -7.99 5.92 7.09
N TRP A 65 -8.94 5.29 7.80
CA TRP A 65 -8.82 3.90 8.22
C TRP A 65 -9.43 2.93 7.20
N ARG A 66 -10.31 3.43 6.33
CA ARG A 66 -11.17 2.67 5.41
C ARG A 66 -11.27 3.43 4.07
N PRO A 67 -10.34 3.19 3.13
CA PRO A 67 -9.20 2.29 3.22
C PRO A 67 -8.11 2.86 4.15
N ARG A 68 -7.18 2.03 4.61
CA ARG A 68 -6.04 2.51 5.39
C ARG A 68 -5.17 3.37 4.49
N ALA A 69 -5.07 4.67 4.79
CA ALA A 69 -4.32 5.63 4.00
C ALA A 69 -3.59 6.65 4.90
N PHE A 70 -2.32 6.91 4.59
CA PHE A 70 -1.42 7.75 5.38
C PHE A 70 -0.57 8.61 4.43
N VAL A 71 -0.42 9.89 4.76
CA VAL A 71 0.50 10.81 4.06
C VAL A 71 1.74 11.00 4.90
N TYR A 72 2.92 10.80 4.33
CA TYR A 72 4.20 11.18 4.90
C TYR A 72 4.67 12.47 4.22
N ARG A 73 4.75 13.55 5.00
CA ARG A 73 5.23 14.84 4.51
C ARG A 73 6.74 14.89 4.31
N ASN A 74 7.18 15.48 3.20
CA ASN A 74 8.60 15.58 2.83
C ASN A 74 9.31 14.21 2.91
N PHE A 75 8.65 13.19 2.36
CA PHE A 75 9.18 11.84 2.24
C PHE A 75 10.39 11.79 1.30
N LEU A 76 10.31 12.52 0.18
CA LEU A 76 11.43 12.80 -0.73
C LEU A 76 11.94 14.22 -0.51
N THR A 77 13.23 14.45 -0.79
CA THR A 77 13.76 15.82 -0.95
C THR A 77 13.44 16.36 -2.33
N ASP A 78 13.53 17.68 -2.51
CA ASP A 78 13.29 18.31 -3.80
C ASP A 78 14.27 17.80 -4.87
N GLU A 79 15.53 17.55 -4.48
CA GLU A 79 16.56 17.00 -5.37
C GLU A 79 16.25 15.56 -5.78
N GLU A 80 15.72 14.74 -4.87
CA GLU A 80 15.28 13.37 -5.20
C GLU A 80 14.11 13.42 -6.17
N CYS A 81 13.14 14.32 -5.98
CA CYS A 81 12.04 14.52 -6.92
C CYS A 81 12.55 14.91 -8.32
N ASP A 82 13.43 15.91 -8.41
CA ASP A 82 13.97 16.40 -9.68
C ASP A 82 14.84 15.35 -10.38
N HIS A 83 15.58 14.56 -9.62
CA HIS A 83 16.36 13.44 -10.14
C HIS A 83 15.45 12.39 -10.78
N LEU A 84 14.39 11.95 -10.08
CA LEU A 84 13.44 10.97 -10.61
C LEU A 84 12.73 11.47 -11.88
N ILE A 85 12.37 12.75 -11.95
CA ILE A 85 11.81 13.37 -13.16
C ILE A 85 12.84 13.37 -14.29
N THR A 86 14.10 13.72 -13.99
CA THR A 86 15.18 13.78 -14.98
C THR A 86 15.47 12.41 -15.61
N LEU A 87 15.45 11.33 -14.82
CA LEU A 87 15.61 9.97 -15.32
C LEU A 87 14.51 9.56 -16.33
N ALA A 88 13.33 10.18 -16.21
CA ALA A 88 12.13 9.80 -16.95
C ALA A 88 11.80 10.69 -18.16
N LYS A 89 12.13 11.99 -18.11
CA LYS A 89 11.61 13.02 -19.01
C LYS A 89 11.67 12.66 -20.51
N ASP A 90 12.75 12.04 -20.95
CA ASP A 90 12.97 11.71 -22.38
C ASP A 90 12.56 10.28 -22.76
N LYS A 91 11.91 9.55 -21.85
CA LYS A 91 11.59 8.11 -21.98
C LYS A 91 10.12 7.80 -21.69
N LEU A 92 9.27 8.81 -21.58
CA LEU A 92 7.85 8.64 -21.29
C LEU A 92 7.11 8.13 -22.53
N GLU A 93 6.35 7.05 -22.34
CA GLU A 93 5.40 6.53 -23.33
C GLU A 93 3.98 6.63 -22.78
N LYS A 94 2.96 6.43 -23.62
CA LYS A 94 1.56 6.43 -23.17
C LYS A 94 1.37 5.35 -22.09
N SER A 95 0.69 5.68 -20.99
CA SER A 95 0.53 4.76 -19.87
C SER A 95 -0.41 3.61 -20.21
N MET A 96 -0.04 2.41 -19.75
CA MET A 96 -0.82 1.19 -19.94
C MET A 96 -1.54 0.78 -18.64
N VAL A 97 -2.54 -0.11 -18.77
CA VAL A 97 -3.27 -0.75 -17.66
C VAL A 97 -3.29 -2.27 -17.85
N ALA A 98 -3.39 -3.02 -16.76
CA ALA A 98 -3.59 -4.47 -16.83
C ALA A 98 -5.05 -4.77 -17.18
N ASP A 99 -5.26 -5.56 -18.23
CA ASP A 99 -6.58 -6.07 -18.60
C ASP A 99 -7.08 -7.11 -17.57
N ASN A 100 -8.33 -6.98 -17.13
CA ASN A 100 -8.87 -7.80 -16.04
C ASN A 100 -9.07 -9.27 -16.41
N GLU A 101 -9.25 -9.58 -17.70
CA GLU A 101 -9.51 -10.96 -18.16
C GLU A 101 -8.21 -11.66 -18.56
N SER A 102 -7.40 -10.99 -19.39
CA SER A 102 -6.19 -11.55 -19.98
C SER A 102 -4.93 -11.28 -19.17
N GLY A 103 -4.95 -10.31 -18.25
CA GLY A 103 -3.77 -9.84 -17.51
C GLY A 103 -2.76 -9.06 -18.36
N LYS A 104 -3.04 -8.84 -19.66
CA LYS A 104 -2.12 -8.16 -20.58
C LYS A 104 -2.11 -6.65 -20.35
N SER A 105 -0.95 -6.04 -20.59
CA SER A 105 -0.81 -4.59 -20.61
C SER A 105 -1.46 -4.01 -21.87
N VAL A 106 -2.48 -3.16 -21.72
CA VAL A 106 -3.24 -2.55 -22.82
C VAL A 106 -3.30 -1.03 -22.70
N GLU A 107 -3.40 -0.35 -23.85
CA GLU A 107 -3.68 1.09 -23.87
C GLU A 107 -5.09 1.35 -23.33
N SER A 108 -5.26 2.47 -22.64
CA SER A 108 -6.53 2.81 -22.03
C SER A 108 -6.96 4.24 -22.31
N GLU A 109 -8.25 4.45 -22.51
CA GLU A 109 -8.88 5.77 -22.50
C GLU A 109 -9.10 6.28 -21.06
N VAL A 110 -9.07 5.38 -20.08
CA VAL A 110 -9.37 5.71 -18.67
C VAL A 110 -8.14 6.17 -17.88
N ARG A 111 -6.93 5.92 -18.41
CA ARG A 111 -5.65 6.44 -17.92
C ARG A 111 -4.97 7.19 -19.04
N THR A 112 -4.94 8.52 -18.94
CA THR A 112 -4.48 9.39 -20.03
C THR A 112 -3.09 9.97 -19.81
N SER A 113 -2.37 9.52 -18.78
CA SER A 113 -1.00 9.92 -18.48
C SER A 113 0.04 9.31 -19.44
N SER A 114 1.25 9.86 -19.41
CA SER A 114 2.45 9.18 -19.89
C SER A 114 3.26 8.63 -18.71
N GLY A 115 4.08 7.60 -18.94
CA GLY A 115 4.82 6.93 -17.88
C GLY A 115 5.97 6.05 -18.35
N MET A 116 6.83 5.67 -17.41
CA MET A 116 7.93 4.72 -17.62
C MET A 116 8.33 4.03 -16.30
N PHE A 117 9.04 2.91 -16.37
CA PHE A 117 9.52 2.17 -15.19
C PHE A 117 11.03 2.32 -14.99
N LEU A 118 11.45 2.81 -13.83
CA LEU A 118 12.86 2.84 -13.45
C LEU A 118 13.32 1.43 -13.07
N SER A 119 14.57 1.08 -13.39
CA SER A 119 15.11 -0.20 -12.94
C SER A 119 15.26 -0.20 -11.41
N LYS A 120 15.06 -1.36 -10.77
CA LYS A 120 15.31 -1.49 -9.32
C LYS A 120 16.76 -1.14 -9.01
N GLY A 121 16.97 -0.31 -8.00
CA GLY A 121 18.32 0.17 -7.65
C GLY A 121 19.12 0.75 -8.83
N GLN A 122 18.45 1.34 -9.83
CA GLN A 122 19.10 1.87 -11.05
C GLN A 122 20.29 2.79 -10.74
N ASP A 123 20.18 3.59 -9.69
CA ASP A 123 21.25 4.36 -9.11
C ASP A 123 21.10 4.46 -7.58
N GLU A 124 22.03 5.15 -6.92
CA GLU A 124 22.04 5.31 -5.47
C GLU A 124 20.80 6.06 -4.95
N VAL A 125 20.26 7.03 -5.69
CA VAL A 125 19.06 7.77 -5.29
C VAL A 125 17.86 6.84 -5.31
N VAL A 126 17.66 6.10 -6.41
CA VAL A 126 16.58 5.12 -6.55
C VAL A 126 16.69 4.05 -5.45
N ALA A 127 17.87 3.48 -5.23
CA ALA A 127 18.09 2.47 -4.20
C ALA A 127 17.79 2.97 -2.79
N ASN A 128 18.13 4.24 -2.49
CA ASN A 128 17.85 4.87 -1.21
C ASN A 128 16.36 5.15 -1.00
N VAL A 129 15.65 5.59 -2.05
CA VAL A 129 14.19 5.76 -2.02
C VAL A 129 13.50 4.42 -1.77
N GLU A 130 13.91 3.36 -2.47
CA GLU A 130 13.38 2.00 -2.24
C GLU A 130 13.64 1.49 -0.82
N ALA A 131 14.81 1.79 -0.24
CA ALA A 131 15.11 1.50 1.16
C ALA A 131 14.21 2.24 2.15
N ARG A 132 13.93 3.51 1.86
CA ARG A 132 13.05 4.34 2.69
C ARG A 132 11.60 3.85 2.63
N ILE A 133 11.14 3.43 1.45
CA ILE A 133 9.81 2.83 1.26
C ILE A 133 9.69 1.53 2.09
N ALA A 134 10.67 0.63 2.01
CA ALA A 134 10.67 -0.60 2.78
C ALA A 134 10.66 -0.33 4.30
N ALA A 135 11.46 0.64 4.76
CA ALA A 135 11.51 1.03 6.17
C ALA A 135 10.19 1.64 6.67
N TRP A 136 9.51 2.45 5.86
CA TRP A 136 8.24 3.08 6.25
C TRP A 136 7.07 2.08 6.24
N THR A 137 7.00 1.23 5.22
CA THR A 137 5.89 0.29 5.02
C THR A 137 6.01 -0.97 5.89
N PHE A 138 7.20 -1.26 6.40
CA PHE A 138 7.56 -2.55 7.01
C PHE A 138 7.38 -3.74 6.06
N LEU A 139 7.42 -3.48 4.75
CA LEU A 139 7.36 -4.50 3.71
C LEU A 139 8.75 -4.67 3.07
N PRO A 140 9.19 -5.91 2.79
CA PRO A 140 10.51 -6.16 2.20
C PRO A 140 10.66 -5.52 0.82
N LYS A 141 11.90 -5.15 0.46
CA LYS A 141 12.21 -4.50 -0.83
C LYS A 141 11.88 -5.41 -2.01
N GLU A 142 12.14 -6.70 -1.86
CA GLU A 142 11.92 -7.77 -2.83
C GLU A 142 10.45 -7.94 -3.21
N ASN A 143 9.53 -7.51 -2.35
CA ASN A 143 8.09 -7.51 -2.64
C ASN A 143 7.68 -6.36 -3.57
N GLY A 144 8.52 -5.34 -3.73
CA GLY A 144 8.20 -4.17 -4.55
C GLY A 144 8.42 -4.41 -6.04
N GLU A 145 7.52 -3.91 -6.88
CA GLU A 145 7.76 -3.75 -8.33
C GLU A 145 8.78 -2.63 -8.61
N SER A 146 9.22 -2.45 -9.86
CA SER A 146 9.95 -1.26 -10.27
C SER A 146 9.16 0.03 -10.02
N ILE A 147 9.84 1.14 -9.72
CA ILE A 147 9.16 2.44 -9.55
C ILE A 147 8.62 2.91 -10.91
N GLN A 148 7.32 3.19 -10.97
CA GLN A 148 6.68 3.76 -12.15
C GLN A 148 6.62 5.29 -12.04
N ILE A 149 7.27 6.01 -12.94
CA ILE A 149 7.13 7.47 -13.08
C ILE A 149 5.96 7.77 -14.00
N LEU A 150 5.15 8.77 -13.64
CA LEU A 150 3.96 9.20 -14.36
C LEU A 150 3.93 10.71 -14.48
N HIS A 151 3.49 11.18 -15.65
CA HIS A 151 3.27 12.59 -15.94
C HIS A 151 1.83 12.80 -16.43
N TYR A 152 1.13 13.77 -15.83
CA TYR A 152 -0.19 14.20 -16.23
C TYR A 152 -0.17 15.69 -16.62
N GLU A 153 -0.56 15.94 -17.87
CA GLU A 153 -0.79 17.28 -18.41
C GLU A 153 -2.20 17.78 -18.08
N HIS A 154 -2.52 19.01 -18.49
CA HIS A 154 -3.85 19.59 -18.34
C HIS A 154 -4.97 18.66 -18.85
N GLY A 155 -5.98 18.44 -18.02
CA GLY A 155 -7.12 17.58 -18.28
C GLY A 155 -6.85 16.07 -18.16
N GLN A 156 -5.59 15.63 -18.12
CA GLN A 156 -5.26 14.21 -17.97
C GLN A 156 -5.60 13.71 -16.57
N LYS A 157 -6.02 12.43 -16.50
CA LYS A 157 -6.59 11.81 -15.31
C LYS A 157 -6.33 10.31 -15.27
N TYR A 158 -6.71 9.69 -14.17
CA TYR A 158 -6.88 8.25 -14.07
C TYR A 158 -8.22 7.97 -13.37
N GLU A 159 -9.15 7.35 -14.09
CA GLU A 159 -10.40 6.89 -13.50
C GLU A 159 -10.18 5.96 -12.29
N PRO A 160 -11.17 5.91 -11.37
CA PRO A 160 -11.08 5.06 -10.20
C PRO A 160 -10.84 3.59 -10.53
N HIS A 161 -9.84 2.98 -9.91
CA HIS A 161 -9.41 1.60 -10.11
C HIS A 161 -8.87 0.98 -8.81
N TYR A 162 -8.58 -0.32 -8.88
CA TYR A 162 -7.91 -1.06 -7.83
C TYR A 162 -6.48 -1.38 -8.24
N ASP A 163 -5.58 -1.34 -7.26
CA ASP A 163 -4.20 -1.80 -7.46
C ASP A 163 -4.06 -3.31 -7.28
N TYR A 164 -5.00 -4.00 -6.61
CA TYR A 164 -4.98 -5.46 -6.58
C TYR A 164 -5.46 -6.03 -7.92
N PHE A 165 -4.97 -7.22 -8.27
CA PHE A 165 -5.35 -7.90 -9.51
C PHE A 165 -6.69 -8.60 -9.42
N HIS A 166 -7.41 -8.65 -10.53
CA HIS A 166 -8.56 -9.54 -10.74
C HIS A 166 -8.18 -10.81 -11.50
N ASP A 167 -7.12 -10.75 -12.30
CA ASP A 167 -6.64 -11.86 -13.11
C ASP A 167 -5.72 -12.79 -12.30
N LYS A 168 -5.69 -14.08 -12.68
CA LYS A 168 -4.85 -15.07 -11.98
C LYS A 168 -3.37 -14.99 -12.37
N VAL A 169 -3.06 -14.49 -13.58
CA VAL A 169 -1.70 -14.50 -14.14
C VAL A 169 -0.79 -13.58 -13.33
N ASN A 170 -1.23 -12.35 -13.08
CA ASN A 170 -0.48 -11.38 -12.27
C ASN A 170 -0.47 -11.77 -10.78
N GLN A 171 -1.46 -12.52 -10.30
CA GLN A 171 -1.44 -13.07 -8.93
C GLN A 171 -0.38 -14.16 -8.74
N GLU A 172 0.02 -14.87 -9.79
CA GLU A 172 1.13 -15.85 -9.69
C GLU A 172 2.47 -15.15 -9.42
N LEU A 173 2.63 -13.90 -9.90
CA LEU A 173 3.80 -13.05 -9.71
C LEU A 173 3.72 -12.29 -8.39
N GLY A 174 4.14 -12.93 -7.29
CA GLY A 174 4.19 -12.30 -5.96
C GLY A 174 2.84 -12.19 -5.24
N GLY A 175 1.71 -12.54 -5.87
CA GLY A 175 0.37 -12.38 -5.30
C GLY A 175 -0.24 -11.01 -5.56
N HIS A 176 -1.34 -10.69 -4.89
CA HIS A 176 -1.90 -9.33 -4.94
C HIS A 176 -0.89 -8.29 -4.43
N ARG A 177 -1.01 -7.08 -4.98
CA ARG A 177 -0.42 -5.87 -4.40
C ARG A 177 -1.13 -5.57 -3.08
N VAL A 178 -0.39 -5.59 -1.97
CA VAL A 178 -0.90 -5.34 -0.62
C VAL A 178 -0.95 -3.84 -0.29
N ALA A 179 0.01 -3.08 -0.81
CA ALA A 179 0.16 -1.67 -0.54
C ALA A 179 0.76 -0.93 -1.73
N THR A 180 0.42 0.35 -1.81
CA THR A 180 0.93 1.28 -2.81
C THR A 180 1.50 2.51 -2.11
N VAL A 181 2.71 2.89 -2.52
CA VAL A 181 3.30 4.18 -2.16
C VAL A 181 3.32 5.06 -3.39
N LEU A 182 2.48 6.12 -3.37
CA LEU A 182 2.40 7.15 -4.40
C LEU A 182 3.13 8.39 -3.93
N MET A 183 4.28 8.69 -4.54
CA MET A 183 5.10 9.86 -4.23
C MET A 183 4.80 10.99 -5.21
N TYR A 184 4.57 12.20 -4.71
CA TYR A 184 4.32 13.38 -5.54
C TYR A 184 5.66 14.08 -5.83
N LEU A 185 5.99 14.22 -7.11
CA LEU A 185 7.26 14.79 -7.58
C LEU A 185 7.14 16.26 -8.00
N SER A 186 5.92 16.76 -8.14
CA SER A 186 5.63 18.18 -8.39
C SER A 186 4.47 18.65 -7.50
N ASP A 187 4.43 19.95 -7.24
CA ASP A 187 3.22 20.63 -6.78
C ASP A 187 2.25 20.80 -7.97
N VAL A 188 0.96 20.70 -7.69
CA VAL A 188 -0.10 20.99 -8.67
C VAL A 188 -0.96 22.12 -8.14
N GLU A 189 -1.13 23.16 -8.95
CA GLU A 189 -1.83 24.38 -8.54
C GLU A 189 -3.32 24.13 -8.33
N LYS A 190 -3.97 23.42 -9.28
CA LYS A 190 -5.37 22.99 -9.17
C LYS A 190 -5.60 21.61 -9.79
N GLY A 191 -6.41 20.80 -9.12
CA GLY A 191 -6.72 19.44 -9.56
C GLY A 191 -5.62 18.44 -9.20
N GLY A 192 -5.59 17.31 -9.90
CA GLY A 192 -4.55 16.28 -9.72
C GLY A 192 -4.63 15.51 -8.39
N GLU A 193 -5.67 15.71 -7.58
CA GLU A 193 -5.81 15.03 -6.30
C GLU A 193 -5.91 13.50 -6.47
N THR A 194 -5.38 12.76 -5.50
CA THR A 194 -5.64 11.32 -5.40
C THR A 194 -6.90 11.13 -4.57
N ILE A 195 -7.97 10.64 -5.20
CA ILE A 195 -9.31 10.51 -4.61
C ILE A 195 -9.61 9.04 -4.27
N PHE A 196 -10.23 8.79 -3.12
CA PHE A 196 -10.79 7.50 -2.72
C PHE A 196 -12.32 7.61 -2.67
N PRO A 197 -13.03 7.41 -3.79
CA PRO A 197 -14.47 7.68 -3.87
C PRO A 197 -15.33 6.85 -2.92
N ASN A 198 -14.88 5.63 -2.59
CA ASN A 198 -15.59 4.72 -1.69
C ASN A 198 -15.13 4.84 -0.23
N SER A 199 -14.13 5.65 0.07
CA SER A 199 -13.70 5.86 1.46
C SER A 199 -14.82 6.48 2.29
N GLU A 200 -14.79 6.25 3.61
CA GLU A 200 -15.91 6.56 4.50
C GLU A 200 -16.39 8.02 4.44
N VAL A 201 -17.34 8.26 3.54
CA VAL A 201 -18.32 9.32 3.59
C VAL A 201 -19.65 8.59 3.69
N ILE A 202 -20.22 8.52 4.89
CA ILE A 202 -21.59 8.02 5.05
C ILE A 202 -22.51 9.08 4.45
N ASN A 203 -22.84 8.95 3.17
CA ASN A 203 -24.05 9.55 2.62
C ASN A 203 -25.23 8.77 3.18
N ASN A 204 -26.01 9.38 4.08
CA ASN A 204 -27.18 8.76 4.70
C ASN A 204 -28.19 8.14 3.70
N CYS A 205 -28.17 8.48 2.41
CA CYS A 205 -29.06 7.87 1.39
C CYS A 205 -28.74 6.39 1.08
N MET A 206 -27.53 5.87 1.39
CA MET A 206 -27.18 4.47 1.06
C MET A 206 -27.73 3.45 2.07
N ILE A 207 -28.29 3.88 3.20
CA ILE A 207 -28.76 2.99 4.26
C ILE A 207 -30.26 2.68 4.13
N ASN A 208 -31.05 3.49 3.39
CA ASN A 208 -32.47 3.21 3.20
C ASN A 208 -33.08 3.94 1.97
N PRO A 209 -33.62 3.22 0.96
CA PRO A 209 -34.26 3.85 -0.22
C PRO A 209 -35.48 4.71 0.10
N PHE A 210 -36.05 4.57 1.30
CA PHE A 210 -37.26 5.30 1.72
C PHE A 210 -37.01 6.80 1.98
N PHE A 211 -35.77 7.21 2.27
CA PHE A 211 -35.46 8.58 2.66
C PHE A 211 -35.11 9.53 1.49
N CYS A 212 -34.89 9.02 0.28
CA CYS A 212 -34.52 9.86 -0.85
C CYS A 212 -35.74 10.57 -1.50
N TYR A 213 -36.97 10.39 -0.97
CA TYR A 213 -38.21 11.02 -1.49
C TYR A 213 -38.60 12.36 -0.86
N ALA A 214 -37.90 12.82 0.17
CA ALA A 214 -38.15 14.12 0.78
C ALA A 214 -36.98 15.05 0.43
N GLY A 215 -37.13 15.79 -0.67
CA GLY A 215 -36.31 16.96 -0.95
C GLY A 215 -36.56 18.01 0.12
N ASP A 216 -35.74 17.99 1.17
CA ASP A 216 -35.34 19.11 2.03
C ASP A 216 -34.53 18.54 3.19
N CYS A 217 -33.21 18.44 2.99
CA CYS A 217 -32.28 18.16 4.08
C CYS A 217 -31.92 19.48 4.78
N ASP A 218 -32.86 20.04 5.54
CA ASP A 218 -32.54 21.09 6.51
C ASP A 218 -33.23 20.86 7.87
N ALA A 219 -32.38 20.78 8.89
CA ALA A 219 -32.60 21.23 10.28
C ALA A 219 -33.54 20.50 11.28
N VAL A 220 -34.22 19.37 11.03
CA VAL A 220 -35.15 18.81 12.06
C VAL A 220 -34.82 17.41 12.61
N PHE A 221 -33.95 16.63 11.97
CA PHE A 221 -33.73 15.23 12.38
C PHE A 221 -32.57 14.99 13.37
N SER A 222 -31.93 16.05 13.89
CA SER A 222 -30.86 15.88 14.89
C SER A 222 -31.38 15.59 16.30
N SER A 223 -32.63 15.95 16.60
CA SER A 223 -33.13 15.94 17.99
C SER A 223 -33.70 14.60 18.43
N PHE A 224 -34.22 13.78 17.49
CA PHE A 224 -34.92 12.54 17.84
C PHE A 224 -34.01 11.30 17.88
N PHE A 225 -32.91 11.30 17.12
CA PHE A 225 -31.99 10.16 17.05
C PHE A 225 -30.93 10.12 18.15
N SER A 226 -30.71 11.25 18.87
CA SER A 226 -29.74 11.33 19.95
C SER A 226 -30.13 10.53 21.21
N LEU A 227 -31.38 10.07 21.32
CA LEU A 227 -31.91 9.44 22.54
C LEU A 227 -31.95 7.91 22.51
N ILE A 228 -31.73 7.26 21.35
CA ILE A 228 -32.01 5.83 21.20
C ILE A 228 -30.78 4.96 20.92
N ASN A 229 -29.64 5.54 20.52
CA ASN A 229 -28.41 4.79 20.29
C ASN A 229 -27.18 5.54 20.81
N GLY A 230 -26.80 5.24 22.05
CA GLY A 230 -25.48 5.60 22.55
C GLY A 230 -24.39 4.91 21.72
N ASN A 231 -23.44 5.71 21.22
CA ASN A 231 -22.18 5.30 20.56
C ASN A 231 -22.20 4.84 19.09
N LEU A 232 -22.94 5.51 18.20
CA LEU A 232 -22.43 5.65 16.82
C LEU A 232 -21.60 6.94 16.76
N GLN A 233 -20.26 6.82 16.77
CA GLN A 233 -19.41 7.97 16.48
C GLN A 233 -19.72 8.44 15.05
N ALA A 234 -20.47 9.53 14.92
CA ALA A 234 -20.45 10.34 13.72
C ALA A 234 -19.00 10.80 13.50
N LYS A 235 -18.27 10.14 12.60
CA LYS A 235 -16.91 10.52 12.18
C LYS A 235 -16.92 10.66 10.67
N LYS A 236 -17.13 11.89 10.20
CA LYS A 236 -16.14 12.90 9.81
C LYS A 236 -15.80 12.73 8.33
N SER A 237 -16.56 13.42 7.48
CA SER A 237 -16.10 13.76 6.14
C SER A 237 -14.81 14.58 6.25
N GLN A 238 -13.89 14.41 5.31
CA GLN A 238 -12.74 15.29 5.19
C GLN A 238 -13.24 16.70 4.86
N PRO A 239 -12.94 17.73 5.67
CA PRO A 239 -13.32 19.10 5.34
C PRO A 239 -12.55 19.55 4.09
N LYS A 240 -13.26 20.17 3.15
CA LYS A 240 -12.71 20.67 1.88
C LYS A 240 -13.15 22.10 1.67
N GLY A 241 -12.18 22.97 1.39
CA GLY A 241 -12.44 24.34 0.96
C GLY A 241 -12.66 24.44 -0.54
N ASP A 242 -12.75 25.69 -1.01
CA ASP A 242 -12.93 26.02 -2.43
C ASP A 242 -11.72 25.67 -3.30
N ASP A 243 -10.60 25.35 -2.67
CA ASP A 243 -9.35 24.98 -3.31
C ASP A 243 -9.32 23.53 -3.80
N TRP A 244 -10.36 22.72 -3.53
CA TRP A 244 -10.48 21.33 -4.00
C TRP A 244 -11.27 21.23 -5.31
N SER A 245 -10.81 20.39 -6.23
CA SER A 245 -11.54 20.11 -7.46
C SER A 245 -12.89 19.42 -7.18
N ASP A 246 -13.86 19.57 -8.09
CA ASP A 246 -15.16 18.90 -7.96
C ASP A 246 -15.03 17.37 -7.92
N CYS A 247 -14.07 16.82 -8.67
CA CYS A 247 -13.71 15.41 -8.60
C CYS A 247 -13.30 15.00 -7.17
N ALA A 248 -12.47 15.81 -6.53
CA ALA A 248 -11.95 15.49 -5.22
C ALA A 248 -12.97 15.64 -4.09
N LYS A 249 -14.16 16.22 -4.33
CA LYS A 249 -15.20 16.44 -3.29
C LYS A 249 -15.90 15.15 -2.83
N ASN A 250 -15.95 14.12 -3.68
CA ASN A 250 -16.73 12.89 -3.43
C ASN A 250 -15.87 11.76 -2.82
N GLY A 251 -15.46 11.89 -1.55
CA GLY A 251 -14.61 10.90 -0.85
C GLY A 251 -13.35 11.51 -0.23
N TYR A 252 -12.56 10.78 0.55
CA TYR A 252 -11.27 11.28 1.02
C TYR A 252 -10.30 11.49 -0.15
N ALA A 253 -9.59 12.61 -0.16
CA ALA A 253 -8.64 12.94 -1.20
C ALA A 253 -7.36 13.55 -0.63
N VAL A 254 -6.27 13.43 -1.40
CA VAL A 254 -4.95 13.95 -1.07
C VAL A 254 -4.47 14.85 -2.20
N LYS A 255 -4.08 16.08 -1.86
CA LYS A 255 -3.49 17.01 -2.80
C LYS A 255 -2.04 16.63 -3.09
N PRO A 256 -1.60 16.66 -4.35
CA PRO A 256 -0.20 16.47 -4.69
C PRO A 256 0.61 17.67 -4.18
N ARG A 257 1.60 17.39 -3.33
CA ARG A 257 2.59 18.35 -2.87
C ARG A 257 3.97 17.75 -3.06
N LYS A 258 4.88 18.49 -3.68
CA LYS A 258 6.22 17.99 -3.99
C LYS A 258 6.88 17.42 -2.73
N GLY A 259 7.42 16.21 -2.86
CA GLY A 259 8.10 15.50 -1.78
C GLY A 259 7.19 14.69 -0.85
N ASP A 260 5.87 14.92 -0.83
CA ASP A 260 4.95 14.13 -0.02
C ASP A 260 4.74 12.73 -0.64
N ALA A 261 4.50 11.73 0.21
CA ALA A 261 4.16 10.37 -0.20
C ALA A 261 2.86 9.88 0.46
N LEU A 262 1.97 9.30 -0.33
CA LEU A 262 0.74 8.66 0.10
C LEU A 262 0.94 7.14 0.12
N LEU A 263 0.82 6.53 1.29
CA LEU A 263 0.74 5.09 1.48
C LEU A 263 -0.72 4.70 1.68
N PHE A 264 -1.23 3.78 0.87
CA PHE A 264 -2.52 3.16 1.09
C PHE A 264 -2.47 1.65 0.85
N PHE A 265 -3.43 0.93 1.44
CA PHE A 265 -3.47 -0.53 1.40
C PHE A 265 -4.64 -1.01 0.54
N SER A 266 -4.35 -1.91 -0.39
CA SER A 266 -5.32 -2.54 -1.28
C SER A 266 -5.96 -3.78 -0.65
N LEU A 267 -5.36 -4.30 0.44
CA LEU A 267 -5.84 -5.47 1.17
C LEU A 267 -6.12 -5.14 2.65
N HIS A 268 -7.10 -5.84 3.19
CA HIS A 268 -7.35 -5.97 4.61
C HIS A 268 -6.24 -6.77 5.31
N LEU A 269 -6.18 -6.70 6.65
CA LEU A 269 -5.16 -7.40 7.45
C LEU A 269 -5.27 -8.93 7.37
N ASN A 270 -6.43 -9.46 6.99
CA ASN A 270 -6.66 -10.88 6.70
C ASN A 270 -6.31 -11.26 5.24
N ALA A 271 -5.61 -10.39 4.51
CA ALA A 271 -5.20 -10.54 3.11
C ALA A 271 -6.34 -10.63 2.07
N THR A 272 -7.59 -10.33 2.43
CA THR A 272 -8.67 -10.16 1.44
C THR A 272 -8.60 -8.78 0.80
N THR A 273 -9.08 -8.64 -0.44
CA THR A 273 -9.17 -7.36 -1.13
C THR A 273 -10.04 -6.36 -0.38
N ASP A 274 -9.68 -5.08 -0.42
CA ASP A 274 -10.42 -3.98 0.21
C ASP A 274 -11.14 -3.14 -0.85
N PRO A 275 -12.46 -3.29 -1.05
CA PRO A 275 -13.21 -2.50 -2.04
C PRO A 275 -13.23 -0.99 -1.76
N LEU A 276 -12.88 -0.58 -0.55
CA LEU A 276 -12.78 0.84 -0.20
C LEU A 276 -11.45 1.44 -0.69
N SER A 277 -10.49 0.61 -1.12
CA SER A 277 -9.24 1.06 -1.74
C SER A 277 -9.40 1.51 -3.19
N LEU A 278 -10.62 1.57 -3.71
CA LEU A 278 -10.91 2.17 -5.02
C LEU A 278 -10.38 3.59 -4.99
N HIS A 279 -9.51 3.93 -5.94
CA HIS A 279 -8.85 5.23 -5.97
C HIS A 279 -8.57 5.68 -7.40
N GLY A 280 -8.43 6.99 -7.60
CA GLY A 280 -8.14 7.57 -8.91
C GLY A 280 -7.32 8.85 -8.81
N SER A 281 -6.88 9.37 -9.95
CA SER A 281 -6.26 10.68 -10.08
C SER A 281 -7.25 11.63 -10.73
N CYS A 282 -7.70 12.64 -9.97
CA CYS A 282 -8.52 13.71 -10.52
C CYS A 282 -7.81 14.43 -11.67
N PRO A 283 -8.57 15.03 -12.62
CA PRO A 283 -7.99 15.80 -13.71
C PRO A 283 -7.08 16.90 -13.20
N VAL A 284 -5.94 17.10 -13.85
CA VAL A 284 -5.11 18.30 -13.63
C VAL A 284 -5.83 19.49 -14.26
N ILE A 285 -6.05 20.56 -13.50
CA ILE A 285 -6.74 21.78 -13.97
C ILE A 285 -5.72 22.89 -14.24
N GLU A 286 -4.72 23.05 -13.37
CA GLU A 286 -3.68 24.07 -13.49
C GLU A 286 -2.33 23.49 -13.00
N GLY A 287 -1.27 23.72 -13.78
CA GLY A 287 0.05 23.09 -13.59
C GLY A 287 0.20 21.72 -14.28
N GLU A 288 1.19 20.95 -13.82
CA GLU A 288 1.50 19.59 -14.29
C GLU A 288 1.75 18.67 -13.10
N LYS A 289 1.29 17.42 -13.19
CA LYS A 289 1.48 16.44 -12.11
C LYS A 289 2.52 15.40 -12.49
N TRP A 290 3.59 15.36 -11.74
CA TRP A 290 4.57 14.27 -11.74
C TRP A 290 4.39 13.41 -10.49
N SER A 291 4.38 12.09 -10.66
CA SER A 291 4.29 11.15 -9.55
C SER A 291 5.12 9.90 -9.78
N ALA A 292 5.59 9.28 -8.70
CA ALA A 292 6.27 8.00 -8.71
C ALA A 292 5.49 6.98 -7.88
N THR A 293 5.10 5.87 -8.48
CA THR A 293 4.32 4.81 -7.84
C THR A 293 5.21 3.60 -7.56
N LYS A 294 5.14 3.08 -6.33
CA LYS A 294 5.73 1.81 -5.94
C LYS A 294 4.62 0.87 -5.47
N TRP A 295 4.36 -0.17 -6.24
CA TRP A 295 3.48 -1.26 -5.83
C TRP A 295 4.25 -2.33 -5.08
N ILE A 296 3.64 -2.89 -4.03
CA ILE A 296 4.27 -3.87 -3.15
C ILE A 296 3.36 -5.08 -3.01
N HIS A 297 3.88 -6.27 -3.26
CA HIS A 297 3.15 -7.54 -3.25
C HIS A 297 3.14 -8.20 -1.86
N VAL A 298 2.24 -9.16 -1.68
CA VAL A 298 2.17 -10.01 -0.46
C VAL A 298 3.37 -10.96 -0.32
N ARG A 299 4.03 -11.31 -1.43
CA ARG A 299 5.26 -12.12 -1.48
C ARG A 299 6.32 -11.42 -2.33
N SER A 300 7.51 -11.99 -2.38
CA SER A 300 8.58 -11.54 -3.27
C SER A 300 8.04 -11.39 -4.70
N PHE A 301 8.18 -10.18 -5.26
CA PHE A 301 7.97 -9.89 -6.67
C PHE A 301 9.27 -10.01 -7.47
N GLU A 302 10.42 -10.04 -6.80
CA GLU A 302 11.62 -10.57 -7.43
C GLU A 302 11.27 -11.96 -7.94
N THR A 303 11.30 -12.10 -9.27
CA THR A 303 11.50 -13.37 -9.91
C THR A 303 12.67 -13.97 -9.18
N VAL A 304 12.43 -15.01 -8.38
CA VAL A 304 13.51 -15.75 -7.76
C VAL A 304 14.48 -16.00 -8.90
N PHE A 305 15.68 -15.44 -8.78
CA PHE A 305 16.80 -15.77 -9.63
C PHE A 305 17.06 -17.25 -9.37
N ASN A 306 16.25 -18.11 -9.96
CA ASN A 306 16.65 -19.47 -10.22
C ASN A 306 17.70 -19.29 -11.31
N ASN A 307 18.93 -19.07 -10.85
CA ASN A 307 20.15 -19.31 -11.61
C ASN A 307 20.26 -20.79 -11.99
N GLU A 308 19.30 -21.63 -11.57
CA GLU A 308 19.08 -22.93 -12.18
C GLU A 308 18.83 -22.75 -13.67
N CYS A 309 19.82 -23.19 -14.44
CA CYS A 309 19.75 -23.19 -15.88
C CYS A 309 18.73 -24.23 -16.35
N GLN A 310 17.49 -23.80 -16.52
CA GLN A 310 16.40 -24.65 -16.97
C GLN A 310 15.57 -23.99 -18.06
N ASP A 311 15.06 -24.82 -18.95
CA ASP A 311 14.03 -24.42 -19.90
C ASP A 311 12.68 -24.53 -19.20
N GLN A 312 11.93 -23.44 -19.23
CA GLN A 312 10.61 -23.35 -18.61
C GLN A 312 9.50 -23.79 -19.56
N ASN A 313 9.83 -24.06 -20.83
CA ASN A 313 8.90 -24.53 -21.84
C ASN A 313 9.44 -25.77 -22.58
N PRO A 314 8.64 -26.84 -22.77
CA PRO A 314 9.08 -28.05 -23.47
C PRO A 314 9.49 -27.82 -24.93
N SER A 315 9.04 -26.73 -25.55
CA SER A 315 9.38 -26.36 -26.94
C SER A 315 10.67 -25.54 -27.06
N CYS A 316 11.30 -25.14 -25.95
CA CYS A 316 12.50 -24.30 -25.96
C CYS A 316 13.62 -24.84 -26.85
N SER A 317 13.86 -26.16 -26.83
CA SER A 317 14.91 -26.77 -27.66
C SER A 317 14.61 -26.64 -29.15
N GLN A 318 13.35 -26.77 -29.55
CA GLN A 318 12.94 -26.65 -30.94
C GLN A 318 12.99 -25.19 -31.42
N TRP A 319 12.56 -24.26 -30.58
CA TRP A 319 12.64 -22.82 -30.87
C TRP A 319 14.08 -22.33 -30.97
N ALA A 320 14.97 -22.81 -30.10
CA ALA A 320 16.39 -22.51 -30.18
C ALA A 320 16.99 -23.00 -31.51
N VAL A 321 16.64 -24.22 -31.96
CA VAL A 321 17.05 -24.74 -33.28
C VAL A 321 16.51 -23.88 -34.43
N ASN A 322 15.33 -23.29 -34.28
CA ASN A 322 14.73 -22.40 -35.28
C ASN A 322 15.27 -20.95 -35.25
N GLY A 323 16.27 -20.67 -34.39
CA GLY A 323 16.93 -19.38 -34.28
C GLY A 323 16.18 -18.34 -33.43
N GLU A 324 15.26 -18.77 -32.58
CA GLU A 324 14.48 -17.84 -31.73
C GLU A 324 15.34 -17.16 -30.66
N CYS A 325 16.49 -17.71 -30.30
CA CYS A 325 17.41 -17.07 -29.36
C CYS A 325 17.87 -15.68 -29.85
N ASP A 326 18.01 -15.50 -31.16
CA ASP A 326 18.41 -14.24 -31.78
C ASP A 326 17.20 -13.40 -32.20
N LYS A 327 16.12 -14.04 -32.66
CA LYS A 327 14.89 -13.35 -33.11
C LYS A 327 14.01 -12.87 -31.97
N ASN A 328 14.06 -13.54 -30.82
CA ASN A 328 13.27 -13.24 -29.64
C ASN A 328 14.12 -13.32 -28.35
N PRO A 329 15.17 -12.48 -28.24
CA PRO A 329 16.15 -12.60 -27.17
C PRO A 329 15.56 -12.32 -25.80
N LEU A 330 14.60 -11.40 -25.68
CA LEU A 330 13.96 -11.07 -24.40
C LEU A 330 13.21 -12.27 -23.79
N TYR A 331 12.48 -13.04 -24.61
CA TYR A 331 11.76 -14.22 -24.13
C TYR A 331 12.69 -15.42 -23.95
N MET A 332 13.61 -15.64 -24.89
CA MET A 332 14.43 -16.84 -24.94
C MET A 332 15.62 -16.78 -23.97
N VAL A 333 16.34 -15.66 -23.99
CA VAL A 333 17.60 -15.42 -23.26
C VAL A 333 17.38 -14.55 -22.03
N GLY A 334 16.53 -13.55 -22.12
CA GLY A 334 16.31 -12.55 -21.09
C GLY A 334 17.05 -11.24 -21.36
N SER A 335 17.07 -10.37 -20.37
CA SER A 335 17.80 -9.10 -20.33
C SER A 335 18.54 -8.98 -19.00
N GLU A 336 19.22 -7.84 -18.77
CA GLU A 336 19.86 -7.55 -17.47
C GLU A 336 18.89 -7.62 -16.29
N ASN A 337 17.59 -7.37 -16.54
CA ASN A 337 16.55 -7.30 -15.51
C ASN A 337 15.50 -8.43 -15.61
N SER A 338 15.66 -9.37 -16.54
CA SER A 338 14.69 -10.45 -16.77
C SER A 338 15.38 -11.74 -17.19
N VAL A 339 15.01 -12.86 -16.59
CA VAL A 339 15.55 -14.19 -16.93
C VAL A 339 14.72 -14.76 -18.09
N GLY A 340 15.36 -15.06 -19.22
CA GLY A 340 14.70 -15.74 -20.33
C GLY A 340 14.20 -17.13 -19.96
N HIS A 341 13.13 -17.56 -20.62
CA HIS A 341 12.44 -18.81 -20.36
C HIS A 341 13.13 -20.03 -20.97
N CYS A 342 14.04 -19.83 -21.94
CA CYS A 342 14.70 -20.89 -22.70
C CYS A 342 16.23 -20.81 -22.64
N ARG A 343 16.77 -20.29 -21.53
CA ARG A 343 18.20 -19.99 -21.37
C ARG A 343 19.10 -21.21 -21.49
N LYS A 344 18.62 -22.39 -21.10
CA LYS A 344 19.36 -23.64 -21.25
C LYS A 344 19.46 -24.05 -22.73
N SER A 345 18.33 -24.06 -23.43
CA SER A 345 18.32 -24.35 -24.88
C SER A 345 19.07 -23.30 -25.70
N CYS A 346 19.07 -22.03 -25.28
CA CYS A 346 19.88 -20.95 -25.87
C CYS A 346 21.33 -20.91 -25.39
N LYS A 347 21.76 -21.85 -24.53
CA LYS A 347 23.15 -21.99 -24.05
C LYS A 347 23.69 -20.73 -23.34
N VAL A 348 22.80 -19.98 -22.70
CA VAL A 348 23.13 -18.78 -21.92
C VAL A 348 23.62 -19.15 -20.51
N CYS A 349 23.33 -20.37 -20.07
CA CYS A 349 23.72 -20.94 -18.80
C CYS A 349 23.99 -22.45 -18.97
N SER A 350 24.54 -23.11 -17.95
CA SER A 350 24.89 -24.54 -17.98
C SER A 350 24.36 -25.27 -16.76
#